data_AF-A0AAE4AWN1-F1
#
_entry.id   AF-A0AAE4AWN1-F1
#
_cell.length_a   1.000
_cell.length_b   1.000
_cell.length_c   1.000
_cell.angle_alpha   90.00
_cell.angle_beta   90.00
_cell.angle_gamma   90.00
#
_symmetry.space_group_name_H-M   'P 1'
#
loop_
_entity.id
_entity.type
_entity.pdbx_description
1 polymer ?
#
loop_
_entity_poly.entity_id
_entity_poly.type
_entity_poly.pdbx_seq_one_letter_code
_entity_poly.pdbx_strand_id
1 'polypeptide(L)'
;MSGSDIASTVRRVLAQETSADVPIIGTTRLEDDLGLTSLGLTRVFVRLEDETGRELDDAVVLAAELRTVDDLVAAVEGCTAGVRS
;
A
#
# COMPACT_ATOMS: atom_id res chain seq x y z
N MET A 1 2.80 8.04 13.61
CA MET A 1 3.52 7.87 12.33
C MET A 1 3.38 9.15 11.54
N SER A 2 4.50 9.72 11.09
CA SER A 2 4.54 10.82 10.12
C SER A 2 4.36 10.27 8.70
N GLY A 3 4.06 11.11 7.69
CA GLY A 3 3.87 10.63 6.30
C GLY A 3 5.08 9.85 5.75
N SER A 4 6.30 10.28 6.10
CA SER A 4 7.53 9.55 5.77
C SER A 4 7.61 8.13 6.38
N ASP A 5 6.97 7.88 7.53
CA ASP A 5 6.92 6.55 8.14
C ASP A 5 5.96 5.64 7.35
N ILE A 6 4.84 6.18 6.87
CA ILE A 6 3.85 5.45 6.07
C ILE A 6 4.48 5.02 4.74
N ALA A 7 5.13 5.95 4.04
CA ALA A 7 5.82 5.63 2.78
C ALA A 7 6.88 4.52 2.94
N SER A 8 7.61 4.55 4.07
CA SER A 8 8.62 3.54 4.39
C SER A 8 7.98 2.17 4.69
N THR A 9 6.88 2.16 5.45
CA THR A 9 6.11 0.94 5.73
C THR A 9 5.53 0.34 4.44
N VAL A 10 4.92 1.16 3.58
CA VAL A 10 4.36 0.71 2.29
C VAL A 10 5.42 0.04 1.43
N ARG A 11 6.56 0.69 1.23
CA ARG A 11 7.66 0.13 0.43
C ARG A 11 8.19 -1.18 1.02
N ARG A 12 8.28 -1.25 2.35
CA ARG A 12 8.71 -2.47 3.05
C ARG A 12 7.74 -3.62 2.84
N VAL A 13 6.43 -3.39 2.99
CA VAL A 13 5.40 -4.40 2.78
C VAL A 13 5.40 -4.88 1.33
N LEU A 14 5.47 -3.95 0.36
CA LEU A 14 5.53 -4.30 -1.05
C LEU A 14 6.76 -5.18 -1.37
N ALA A 15 7.95 -4.84 -0.85
CA ALA A 15 9.15 -5.63 -1.05
C ALA A 15 9.02 -7.05 -0.51
N GLN A 16 8.33 -7.23 0.63
CA GLN A 16 8.11 -8.54 1.24
C GLN A 16 7.12 -9.41 0.43
N GLU A 17 6.09 -8.80 -0.16
CA GLU A 17 5.05 -9.54 -0.89
C GLU A 17 5.43 -9.82 -2.36
N THR A 18 6.29 -9.01 -2.97
CA THR A 18 6.54 -9.04 -4.43
C THR A 18 7.87 -9.69 -4.81
N SER A 19 8.75 -9.97 -3.84
CA SER A 19 10.13 -10.45 -4.10
C SER A 19 10.87 -9.59 -5.14
N ALA A 20 10.53 -8.30 -5.24
CA ALA A 20 11.06 -7.41 -6.26
C ALA A 20 12.57 -7.20 -6.05
N ASP A 21 13.35 -7.49 -7.08
CA ASP A 21 14.80 -7.23 -7.14
C ASP A 21 15.12 -5.79 -7.60
N VAL A 22 14.07 -5.00 -7.86
CA VAL A 22 14.15 -3.61 -8.30
C VAL A 22 13.81 -2.64 -7.16
N PRO A 23 14.45 -1.46 -7.12
CA PRO A 23 14.16 -0.46 -6.10
C PRO A 23 12.72 0.03 -6.23
N ILE A 24 11.92 -0.19 -5.18
CA ILE A 24 10.53 0.27 -5.08
C ILE A 24 10.52 1.76 -4.77
N ILE A 25 10.17 2.56 -5.78
CA ILE A 25 10.07 4.01 -5.73
C ILE A 25 8.64 4.46 -6.03
N GLY A 26 8.34 5.73 -5.81
CA GLY A 26 6.97 6.27 -5.94
C GLY A 26 6.30 6.00 -7.28
N THR A 27 7.05 6.07 -8.38
CA THR A 27 6.55 5.86 -9.74
C THR A 27 6.48 4.39 -10.16
N THR A 28 6.93 3.45 -9.31
CA THR A 28 6.88 2.01 -9.62
C THR A 28 5.42 1.57 -9.75
N ARG A 29 5.09 0.85 -10.82
CA ARG A 29 3.73 0.38 -11.09
C ARG A 29 3.43 -0.90 -10.33
N LEU A 30 2.28 -0.93 -9.66
CA LEU A 30 1.89 -2.05 -8.81
C LEU A 30 1.68 -3.33 -9.63
N GLU A 31 0.92 -3.25 -10.72
CA GLU A 31 0.66 -4.42 -11.57
C GLU A 31 1.82 -4.69 -12.54
N ASP A 32 2.25 -3.68 -13.32
CA ASP A 32 3.23 -3.86 -14.39
C ASP A 32 4.64 -4.19 -13.89
N ASP A 33 5.10 -3.54 -12.83
CA ASP A 33 6.49 -3.68 -12.34
C ASP A 33 6.60 -4.69 -11.19
N LEU A 34 5.61 -4.73 -10.29
CA LEU A 34 5.63 -5.61 -9.12
C LEU A 34 4.79 -6.89 -9.28
N GLY A 35 4.03 -7.02 -10.36
CA GLY A 35 3.15 -8.17 -10.58
C GLY A 35 2.02 -8.30 -9.56
N LEU A 36 1.66 -7.21 -8.87
CA LEU A 36 0.58 -7.21 -7.89
C LEU A 36 -0.77 -7.26 -8.59
N THR A 37 -1.27 -8.47 -8.74
CA THR A 37 -2.68 -8.71 -9.08
C THR A 37 -3.60 -8.19 -7.99
N SER A 38 -4.89 -8.02 -8.29
CA SER A 38 -5.92 -7.62 -7.33
C SER A 38 -5.93 -8.46 -6.04
N LEU A 39 -5.66 -9.77 -6.12
CA LEU A 39 -5.52 -10.63 -4.94
C LEU A 39 -4.26 -10.33 -4.11
N GLY A 40 -3.15 -10.02 -4.78
CA GLY A 40 -1.90 -9.60 -4.12
C GLY A 40 -2.05 -8.24 -3.44
N LEU A 41 -2.76 -7.31 -4.09
CA LEU A 41 -3.12 -6.01 -3.53
C LEU A 41 -3.93 -6.17 -2.24
N THR A 42 -4.97 -7.02 -2.23
CA THR A 42 -5.74 -7.28 -1.00
C THR A 42 -4.85 -7.75 0.16
N ARG A 43 -3.83 -8.59 -0.08
CA ARG A 43 -2.90 -9.03 0.97
C ARG A 43 -2.02 -7.91 1.47
N VAL A 44 -1.50 -7.08 0.55
CA VAL A 44 -0.74 -5.88 0.89
C VAL A 44 -1.58 -4.96 1.76
N PHE A 45 -2.85 -4.73 1.41
CA PHE A 45 -3.77 -3.91 2.18
C PHE A 45 -3.95 -4.42 3.61
N VAL A 46 -4.34 -5.68 3.79
CA VAL A 46 -4.50 -6.28 5.13
C VAL A 46 -3.24 -6.11 5.98
N ARG A 47 -2.06 -6.31 5.39
CA ARG A 47 -0.79 -6.15 6.09
C ARG A 47 -0.48 -4.68 6.43
N LEU A 48 -0.86 -3.75 5.57
CA LEU A 48 -0.73 -2.32 5.84
C LEU A 48 -1.67 -1.88 6.96
N GLU A 49 -2.90 -2.40 7.02
CA GLU A 49 -3.81 -2.13 8.13
C GLU A 49 -3.25 -2.61 9.47
N ASP A 50 -2.70 -3.82 9.49
CA ASP A 50 -2.06 -4.40 10.68
C ASP A 50 -0.83 -3.59 11.13
N GLU A 51 0.03 -3.16 10.19
CA GLU A 51 1.25 -2.43 10.52
C GLU A 51 1.03 -0.95 10.83
N THR A 52 0.01 -0.32 10.23
CA THR A 52 -0.27 1.11 10.39
C THR A 52 -1.40 1.41 11.39
N GLY A 53 -2.23 0.42 11.73
CA GLY A 53 -3.44 0.60 12.52
C GLY A 53 -4.53 1.42 11.82
N ARG A 54 -4.44 1.54 10.49
CA ARG A 54 -5.41 2.26 9.66
C ARG A 54 -6.39 1.26 9.06
N GLU A 55 -7.61 1.71 8.80
CA GLU A 55 -8.62 0.93 8.11
C GLU A 55 -8.70 1.45 6.68
N LEU A 56 -8.38 0.59 5.72
CA LEU A 56 -8.32 0.87 4.29
C LEU A 56 -9.66 0.41 3.71
N ASP A 57 -10.53 1.37 3.40
CA ASP A 57 -11.87 1.09 2.87
C ASP A 57 -11.77 0.23 1.60
N ASP A 58 -12.62 -0.79 1.47
CA ASP A 58 -12.72 -1.64 0.28
C ASP A 58 -12.91 -0.81 -1.00
N ALA A 59 -13.55 0.37 -0.90
CA ALA A 59 -13.69 1.30 -2.02
C ALA A 59 -12.35 1.87 -2.50
N VAL A 60 -11.39 2.08 -1.59
CA VAL A 60 -10.02 2.52 -1.91
C VAL A 60 -9.24 1.38 -2.55
N VAL A 61 -9.38 0.16 -2.03
CA VAL A 61 -8.78 -1.07 -2.59
C VAL A 61 -9.27 -1.33 -4.02
N LEU A 62 -10.55 -1.09 -4.27
CA LEU A 62 -11.21 -1.29 -5.56
C LEU A 62 -11.14 -0.07 -6.48
N ALA A 63 -10.69 1.09 -5.97
CA ALA A 63 -10.53 2.28 -6.79
C ALA A 63 -9.45 2.01 -7.84
N ALA A 64 -9.87 1.95 -9.11
CA ALA A 64 -9.04 1.71 -10.29
C ALA A 64 -7.93 2.76 -10.55
N GLU A 65 -7.70 3.65 -9.58
CA GLU A 65 -6.71 4.74 -9.62
C GLU A 65 -5.37 4.34 -8.96
N LEU A 66 -5.32 3.23 -8.21
CA LEU A 66 -4.09 2.70 -7.63
C LEU A 66 -3.21 2.05 -8.70
N ARG A 67 -2.35 2.85 -9.33
CA ARG A 67 -1.44 2.37 -10.38
C ARG A 67 -0.01 2.28 -9.90
N THR A 68 0.37 3.18 -9.00
CA THR A 68 1.75 3.35 -8.55
C THR A 68 1.88 3.24 -7.03
N VAL A 69 3.11 3.11 -6.56
CA VAL A 69 3.42 3.11 -5.13
C VAL A 69 3.02 4.43 -4.47
N ASP A 70 3.20 5.57 -5.13
CA ASP A 70 2.77 6.87 -4.59
C ASP A 70 1.24 6.95 -4.46
N ASP A 71 0.48 6.37 -5.39
CA ASP A 71 -0.99 6.29 -5.25
C ASP A 71 -1.38 5.48 -4.01
N LEU A 72 -0.68 4.36 -3.77
CA LEU A 72 -0.89 3.53 -2.59
C LEU A 72 -0.50 4.25 -1.29
N VAL A 73 0.62 4.98 -1.28
CA VAL A 73 1.05 5.78 -0.13
C VAL A 73 0.02 6.86 0.16
N ALA A 74 -0.42 7.61 -0.86
CA ALA A 74 -1.42 8.66 -0.71
C ALA A 74 -2.75 8.12 -0.18
N ALA A 75 -3.18 6.94 -0.64
CA ALA A 75 -4.36 6.25 -0.14
C ALA A 75 -4.25 5.95 1.37
N VAL A 76 -3.12 5.36 1.81
CA VAL A 76 -2.90 5.03 3.22
C VAL A 76 -2.76 6.29 4.09
N GLU A 77 -2.12 7.34 3.58
CA GLU A 77 -2.00 8.62 4.27
C GLU A 77 -3.36 9.31 4.45
N GLY A 78 -4.23 9.22 3.43
CA GLY A 78 -5.59 9.75 3.45
C GLY A 78 -6.53 9.03 4.42
N CYS A 79 -6.31 7.76 4.70
CA CYS A 79 -7.10 7.00 5.66
C CYS A 79 -6.75 7.39 7.09
N THR A 80 -7.69 7.89 7.89
CA THR A 80 -7.42 8.20 9.30
C THR A 80 -7.13 6.94 10.11
N ALA A 81 -6.21 7.02 11.10
CA ALA A 81 -6.00 5.91 12.04
C ALA A 81 -7.32 5.56 12.71
N GLY A 82 -7.77 4.32 12.52
CA GLY A 82 -9.02 3.84 13.09
C GLY A 82 -8.88 3.83 14.60
N VAL A 83 -9.60 4.70 15.29
CA VAL A 83 -9.78 4.56 16.74
C VAL A 83 -10.68 3.34 16.92
N ARG A 84 -10.06 2.16 17.08
CA ARG A 84 -10.75 0.93 17.46
C ARG A 84 -11.45 1.22 18.80
N SER A 85 -12.76 1.48 18.75
CA SER A 85 -13.63 1.67 19.93
C SER A 85 -14.03 0.32 20.52
#